data_AF-A0A6C0KW96-F1
#
_entry.id   AF-A0A6C0KW96-F1
#
_cell.length_a   1.000
_cell.length_b   1.000
_cell.length_c   1.000
_cell.angle_alpha   90.00
_cell.angle_beta   90.00
_cell.angle_gamma   90.00
#
_symmetry.space_group_name_H-M   'P 1'
#
loop_
_entity.id
_entity.type
_entity.pdbx_description
1 polymer ?
#
loop_
_entity_poly.entity_id
_entity_poly.type
_entity_poly.pdbx_seq_one_letter_code
_entity_poly.pdbx_strand_id
1 'polypeptide(L)'
;MENLEEREQQKREKALKVKIENTLWVLCKNFKDEIFDTLLKSPGIASYVIDISGDIASIADIEKNIQIIIENRAQLEALKQMPQVKQRSPEWFALRRDRLTASDTGQAMNRGHYGNRAKLVENKAFPESVVFNNSCPPLKHGTMYEAMTSRSYSQRNNNMQIHEFGLIPHSTLSCYGASPDGITEMGVLIEIKTPWRRKVNGDILDQYELQMQGQMAVTGINECDFIDCEIEDMKYEDNYLKNIATNLKIDHGVLVENLESGEYIYSPPYLTPIEAVQWKNSEIRKHETYKVYYWKVRKIYIERLYFDKNRWENELVPAIQSFWNDVIKMKERGRAAAGAAGKTLDLVDSGDNKKQKVLQFIDSDEEV
;
A
#
# COMPACT_ATOMS: atom_id res chain seq x y z
N MET A 1 -41.44 16.78 9.81
CA MET A 1 -40.71 17.31 8.64
C MET A 1 -39.63 16.33 8.19
N GLU A 2 -38.87 15.70 9.11
CA GLU A 2 -37.90 14.60 8.81
C GLU A 2 -38.42 13.52 7.85
N ASN A 3 -39.64 13.01 8.05
CA ASN A 3 -40.20 11.92 7.21
C ASN A 3 -40.59 12.36 5.78
N LEU A 4 -40.71 13.66 5.51
CA LEU A 4 -40.95 14.19 4.16
C LEU A 4 -39.63 14.37 3.40
N GLU A 5 -38.60 14.87 4.07
CA GLU A 5 -37.25 15.01 3.50
C GLU A 5 -36.63 13.66 3.18
N GLU A 6 -36.71 12.67 4.08
CA GLU A 6 -36.23 11.30 3.80
C GLU A 6 -36.94 10.66 2.60
N ARG A 7 -38.26 10.88 2.47
CA ARG A 7 -39.04 10.35 1.34
C ARG A 7 -38.72 11.04 0.02
N GLU A 8 -38.43 12.35 0.04
CA GLU A 8 -37.97 13.06 -1.14
C GLU A 8 -36.56 12.61 -1.55
N GLN A 9 -35.67 12.40 -0.58
CA GLN A 9 -34.33 11.89 -0.81
C GLN A 9 -34.35 10.49 -1.44
N GLN A 10 -35.14 9.55 -0.89
CA GLN A 10 -35.32 8.22 -1.47
C GLN A 10 -35.90 8.26 -2.90
N LYS A 11 -36.81 9.20 -3.19
CA LYS A 11 -37.34 9.39 -4.55
C LYS A 11 -36.27 9.92 -5.51
N ARG A 12 -35.45 10.87 -5.07
CA ARG A 12 -34.32 11.41 -5.87
C ARG A 12 -33.29 10.34 -6.16
N GLU A 13 -32.87 9.56 -5.15
CA GLU A 13 -31.95 8.43 -5.31
C GLU A 13 -32.49 7.39 -6.28
N LYS A 14 -33.78 7.03 -6.17
CA LYS A 14 -34.41 6.07 -7.09
C LYS A 14 -34.45 6.60 -8.53
N ALA A 15 -34.78 7.87 -8.72
CA ALA A 15 -34.80 8.49 -10.05
C ALA A 15 -33.39 8.60 -10.66
N LEU A 16 -32.38 8.94 -9.84
CA LEU A 16 -30.99 8.99 -10.23
C LEU A 16 -30.47 7.60 -10.62
N LYS A 17 -30.80 6.58 -9.83
CA LYS A 17 -30.47 5.17 -10.14
C LYS A 17 -31.06 4.74 -11.47
N VAL A 18 -32.33 5.02 -11.75
CA VAL A 18 -32.96 4.71 -13.05
C VAL A 18 -32.29 5.47 -14.19
N LYS A 19 -31.93 6.74 -13.98
CA LYS A 19 -31.21 7.54 -14.98
C LYS A 19 -29.82 6.95 -15.27
N ILE A 20 -29.09 6.55 -14.24
CA ILE A 20 -27.77 5.91 -14.35
C ILE A 20 -27.88 4.55 -15.01
N GLU A 21 -28.83 3.70 -14.62
CA GLU A 21 -29.08 2.41 -15.26
C GLU A 21 -29.42 2.58 -16.75
N ASN A 22 -30.24 3.57 -17.10
CA ASN A 22 -30.55 3.88 -18.50
C ASN A 22 -29.33 4.44 -19.25
N THR A 23 -28.54 5.33 -18.64
CA THR A 23 -27.30 5.85 -19.24
C THR A 23 -26.28 4.73 -19.44
N LEU A 24 -26.06 3.89 -18.44
CA LEU A 24 -25.23 2.69 -18.52
C LEU A 24 -25.71 1.79 -19.67
N TRP A 25 -27.02 1.53 -19.76
CA TRP A 25 -27.61 0.71 -20.82
C TRP A 25 -27.45 1.33 -22.23
N VAL A 26 -27.60 2.65 -22.37
CA VAL A 26 -27.35 3.37 -23.63
C VAL A 26 -25.87 3.27 -24.02
N LEU A 27 -24.97 3.42 -23.05
CA LEU A 27 -23.53 3.27 -23.28
C LEU A 27 -23.15 1.84 -23.67
N CYS A 28 -23.73 0.82 -23.02
CA CYS A 28 -23.55 -0.59 -23.41
C CYS A 28 -23.79 -0.79 -24.91
N LYS A 29 -24.90 -0.23 -25.41
CA LYS A 29 -25.30 -0.36 -26.81
C LYS A 29 -24.35 0.33 -27.78
N ASN A 30 -23.76 1.44 -27.36
CA ASN A 30 -22.88 2.25 -28.20
C ASN A 30 -21.45 1.69 -28.26
N PHE A 31 -20.95 1.08 -27.19
CA PHE A 31 -19.56 0.63 -27.12
C PHE A 31 -19.30 -0.76 -27.71
N LYS A 32 -20.30 -1.65 -27.87
CA LYS A 32 -20.11 -3.04 -28.40
C LYS A 32 -18.87 -3.74 -27.82
N ASP A 33 -18.59 -3.53 -26.54
CA ASP A 33 -17.33 -3.94 -25.92
C ASP A 33 -17.61 -5.03 -24.89
N GLU A 34 -16.96 -6.19 -25.00
CA GLU A 34 -17.11 -7.33 -24.06
C GLU A 34 -16.74 -6.92 -22.62
N ILE A 35 -15.91 -5.89 -22.48
CA ILE A 35 -15.53 -5.28 -21.21
C ILE A 35 -16.75 -4.66 -20.51
N PHE A 36 -17.70 -4.07 -21.26
CA PHE A 36 -18.88 -3.39 -20.68
C PHE A 36 -19.92 -4.38 -20.14
N ASP A 37 -20.12 -5.50 -20.83
CA ASP A 37 -20.99 -6.59 -20.35
C ASP A 37 -20.42 -7.22 -19.07
N THR A 38 -19.09 -7.28 -18.95
CA THR A 38 -18.39 -7.72 -17.75
C THR A 38 -18.49 -6.67 -16.63
N LEU A 39 -18.42 -5.39 -16.98
CA LEU A 39 -18.57 -4.26 -16.07
C LEU A 39 -19.95 -4.24 -15.42
N LEU A 40 -21.03 -4.36 -16.19
CA LEU A 40 -22.40 -4.42 -15.67
C LEU A 40 -22.66 -5.61 -14.74
N LYS A 41 -21.98 -6.73 -14.97
CA LYS A 41 -22.06 -7.94 -14.12
C LYS A 41 -21.21 -7.82 -12.86
N SER A 42 -20.33 -6.82 -12.78
CA SER A 42 -19.45 -6.65 -11.63
C SER A 42 -20.25 -6.18 -10.41
N PRO A 43 -20.20 -6.90 -9.28
CA PRO A 43 -20.88 -6.48 -8.05
C PRO A 43 -20.45 -5.06 -7.65
N GLY A 44 -21.41 -4.21 -7.30
CA GLY A 44 -21.13 -2.85 -6.80
C GLY A 44 -20.94 -1.77 -7.87
N ILE A 45 -20.87 -2.11 -9.17
CA ILE A 45 -20.65 -1.13 -10.25
C ILE A 45 -21.67 0.02 -10.25
N ALA A 46 -22.95 -0.31 -10.09
CA ALA A 46 -24.01 0.70 -10.09
C ALA A 46 -23.85 1.67 -8.92
N SER A 47 -23.50 1.15 -7.73
CA SER A 47 -23.22 1.99 -6.55
C SER A 47 -22.00 2.86 -6.79
N TYR A 48 -20.90 2.29 -7.28
CA TYR A 48 -19.68 3.03 -7.55
C TYR A 48 -19.90 4.16 -8.57
N VAL A 49 -20.63 3.88 -9.66
CA VAL A 49 -20.99 4.89 -10.67
C VAL A 49 -21.91 5.97 -10.06
N ILE A 50 -22.86 5.61 -9.20
CA ILE A 50 -23.68 6.57 -8.47
C ILE A 50 -22.80 7.46 -7.58
N ASP A 51 -21.91 6.86 -6.80
CA ASP A 51 -21.07 7.57 -5.82
C ASP A 51 -20.14 8.57 -6.52
N ILE A 52 -19.48 8.19 -7.62
CA ILE A 52 -18.62 9.11 -8.39
C ILE A 52 -19.40 10.13 -9.22
N SER A 53 -20.69 9.88 -9.51
CA SER A 53 -21.54 10.81 -10.28
C SER A 53 -22.22 11.87 -9.41
N GLY A 54 -22.23 11.69 -8.08
CA GLY A 54 -22.80 12.63 -7.11
C GLY A 54 -24.24 13.07 -7.40
N ASP A 55 -24.63 14.22 -6.82
CA ASP A 55 -25.95 14.83 -6.96
C ASP A 55 -26.16 15.55 -8.31
N ILE A 56 -25.90 14.87 -9.44
CA ILE A 56 -26.07 15.32 -10.84
C ILE A 56 -24.77 15.80 -11.49
N ALA A 57 -23.94 14.85 -11.91
CA ALA A 57 -23.05 15.04 -13.04
C ALA A 57 -23.87 15.06 -14.35
N SER A 58 -23.45 15.84 -15.36
CA SER A 58 -24.11 15.80 -16.68
C SER A 58 -23.98 14.39 -17.28
N ILE A 59 -24.81 14.05 -18.28
CA ILE A 59 -24.65 12.76 -18.98
C ILE A 59 -23.20 12.61 -19.51
N ALA A 60 -22.61 13.70 -19.98
CA ALA A 60 -21.23 13.72 -20.46
C ALA A 60 -20.19 13.41 -19.37
N ASP A 61 -20.42 13.85 -18.14
CA ASP A 61 -19.53 13.56 -17.01
C ASP A 61 -19.63 12.08 -16.59
N ILE A 62 -20.85 11.53 -16.61
CA ILE A 62 -21.09 10.10 -16.38
C ILE A 62 -20.39 9.26 -17.46
N GLU A 63 -20.52 9.66 -18.73
CA GLU A 63 -19.85 9.03 -19.86
C GLU A 63 -18.33 9.05 -19.71
N LYS A 64 -17.76 10.20 -19.32
CA LYS A 64 -16.33 10.34 -19.07
C LYS A 64 -15.85 9.43 -17.94
N ASN A 65 -16.58 9.38 -16.82
CA ASN A 65 -16.22 8.54 -15.67
C ASN A 65 -16.27 7.05 -16.04
N ILE A 66 -17.28 6.64 -16.81
CA ILE A 66 -17.39 5.27 -17.32
C ILE A 66 -16.22 4.93 -18.25
N GLN A 67 -15.83 5.86 -19.12
CA GLN A 67 -14.68 5.67 -20.01
C GLN A 67 -13.38 5.45 -19.21
N ILE A 68 -13.15 6.24 -18.16
CA ILE A 68 -11.99 6.08 -17.26
C ILE A 68 -11.99 4.69 -16.60
N ILE A 69 -13.14 4.24 -16.11
CA ILE A 69 -13.30 2.90 -15.52
C ILE A 69 -12.93 1.81 -16.53
N ILE A 70 -13.41 1.92 -17.77
CA ILE A 70 -13.13 0.94 -18.83
C ILE A 70 -11.62 0.86 -19.10
N GLU A 71 -10.97 2.02 -19.27
CA GLU A 71 -9.54 2.11 -19.52
C GLU A 71 -8.72 1.53 -18.36
N ASN A 72 -9.04 1.92 -17.12
CA ASN A 72 -8.36 1.42 -15.94
C ASN A 72 -8.55 -0.09 -15.74
N ARG A 73 -9.71 -0.64 -16.08
CA ARG A 73 -9.96 -2.10 -16.03
C ARG A 73 -9.20 -2.85 -17.11
N ALA A 74 -9.15 -2.33 -18.32
CA ALA A 74 -8.32 -2.90 -19.37
C ALA A 74 -6.84 -2.95 -18.94
N GLN A 75 -6.37 -1.88 -18.28
CA GLN A 75 -5.03 -1.83 -17.72
C GLN A 75 -4.84 -2.84 -16.57
N LEU A 76 -5.81 -2.98 -15.66
CA LEU A 76 -5.81 -4.01 -14.62
C LEU A 76 -5.65 -5.42 -15.20
N GLU A 77 -6.41 -5.75 -16.25
CA GLU A 77 -6.31 -7.06 -16.90
C GLU A 77 -4.93 -7.27 -17.53
N ALA A 78 -4.35 -6.25 -18.15
CA ALA A 78 -2.98 -6.31 -18.66
C ALA A 78 -1.96 -6.57 -17.53
N LEU A 79 -2.11 -5.90 -16.38
CA LEU A 79 -1.24 -6.09 -15.21
C LEU A 79 -1.38 -7.50 -14.62
N LYS A 80 -2.58 -8.08 -14.57
CA LYS A 80 -2.82 -9.46 -14.10
C LYS A 80 -2.07 -10.50 -14.94
N GLN A 81 -1.81 -10.23 -16.22
CA GLN A 81 -1.06 -11.12 -17.11
C GLN A 81 0.47 -10.99 -16.97
N MET A 82 0.96 -9.97 -16.27
CA MET A 82 2.41 -9.81 -16.06
C MET A 82 2.93 -10.85 -15.07
N PRO A 83 4.21 -11.29 -15.20
CA PRO A 83 4.85 -12.11 -14.19
C PRO A 83 4.80 -11.46 -12.81
N GLN A 84 4.08 -12.09 -11.87
CA GLN A 84 3.94 -11.59 -10.51
C GLN A 84 5.00 -12.18 -9.60
N VAL A 85 5.59 -11.33 -8.75
CA VAL A 85 6.46 -11.75 -7.65
C VAL A 85 5.76 -11.48 -6.35
N LYS A 86 5.60 -12.49 -5.50
CA LYS A 86 4.91 -12.35 -4.22
C LYS A 86 5.55 -11.24 -3.39
N GLN A 87 4.77 -10.27 -2.93
CA GLN A 87 5.27 -9.18 -2.10
C GLN A 87 5.94 -9.72 -0.83
N ARG A 88 7.03 -9.06 -0.40
CA ARG A 88 7.86 -9.47 0.76
C ARG A 88 8.60 -10.81 0.59
N SER A 89 8.60 -11.42 -0.60
CA SER A 89 9.47 -12.57 -0.90
C SER A 89 10.94 -12.17 -1.09
N PRO A 90 11.91 -13.09 -0.96
CA PRO A 90 13.31 -12.82 -1.26
C PRO A 90 13.53 -12.25 -2.67
N GLU A 91 12.79 -12.76 -3.67
CA GLU A 91 12.83 -12.30 -5.06
C GLU A 91 12.31 -10.86 -5.18
N TRP A 92 11.24 -10.53 -4.44
CA TRP A 92 10.72 -9.17 -4.37
C TRP A 92 11.76 -8.19 -3.81
N PHE A 93 12.44 -8.56 -2.72
CA PHE A 93 13.53 -7.75 -2.17
C PHE A 93 14.70 -7.60 -3.15
N ALA A 94 15.05 -8.66 -3.88
CA ALA A 94 16.11 -8.62 -4.88
C ALA A 94 15.77 -7.64 -6.02
N LEU A 95 14.56 -7.72 -6.58
CA LEU A 95 14.11 -6.82 -7.64
C LEU A 95 14.13 -5.34 -7.24
N ARG A 96 13.95 -5.03 -5.95
CA ARG A 96 13.98 -3.67 -5.39
C ARG A 96 15.40 -3.10 -5.22
N ARG A 97 16.45 -3.93 -5.24
CA ARG A 97 17.84 -3.45 -5.08
C ARG A 97 18.32 -2.69 -6.31
N ASP A 98 17.88 -3.11 -7.48
CA ASP A 98 18.33 -2.57 -8.78
C ASP A 98 17.42 -1.46 -9.33
N ARG A 99 16.54 -0.91 -8.50
CA ARG A 99 15.68 0.21 -8.88
C ARG A 99 15.31 1.09 -7.69
N LEU A 100 15.03 2.34 -7.96
CA LEU A 100 14.28 3.20 -7.04
C LEU A 100 12.81 2.73 -7.05
N THR A 101 12.20 2.62 -5.87
CA THR A 101 10.79 2.25 -5.75
C THR A 101 9.94 3.47 -5.43
N ALA A 102 8.67 3.47 -5.83
CA ALA A 102 7.76 4.59 -5.59
C ALA A 102 7.74 5.09 -4.12
N SER A 103 7.82 4.18 -3.15
CA SER A 103 7.90 4.51 -1.72
C SER A 103 9.13 5.35 -1.34
N ASP A 104 10.19 5.28 -2.13
CA ASP A 104 11.47 5.94 -1.87
C ASP A 104 11.55 7.29 -2.62
N THR A 105 10.57 7.65 -3.46
CA THR A 105 10.61 8.82 -4.33
C THR A 105 10.67 10.12 -3.55
N GLY A 106 9.88 10.26 -2.48
CA GLY A 106 9.98 11.41 -1.59
C GLY A 106 11.39 11.58 -1.04
N GLN A 107 11.99 10.52 -0.51
CA GLN A 107 13.36 10.54 0.00
C GLN A 107 14.39 10.84 -1.09
N ALA A 108 14.25 10.25 -2.27
CA ALA A 108 15.08 10.56 -3.43
C ALA A 108 15.02 12.05 -3.76
N MET A 109 13.87 12.71 -3.64
CA MET A 109 13.70 14.13 -3.94
C MET A 109 14.06 15.08 -2.77
N ASN A 110 14.62 14.57 -1.67
CA ASN A 110 14.80 15.32 -0.40
C ASN A 110 13.48 15.85 0.21
N ARG A 111 12.36 15.21 -0.13
CA ARG A 111 11.00 15.47 0.37
C ARG A 111 10.52 14.32 1.28
N GLY A 112 11.44 13.44 1.69
CA GLY A 112 11.15 12.29 2.54
C GLY A 112 10.97 12.71 3.98
N HIS A 113 9.90 12.26 4.61
CA HIS A 113 9.63 12.50 6.03
C HIS A 113 10.41 11.52 6.93
N TYR A 114 10.72 10.32 6.44
CA TYR A 114 11.36 9.25 7.23
C TYR A 114 12.79 8.90 6.83
N GLY A 115 13.44 9.69 5.96
CA GLY A 115 14.77 9.33 5.47
C GLY A 115 15.50 10.43 4.70
N ASN A 116 16.81 10.24 4.57
CA ASN A 116 17.73 11.14 3.88
C ASN A 116 18.14 10.58 2.50
N ARG A 117 18.15 11.42 1.46
CA ARG A 117 18.60 11.05 0.11
C ARG A 117 19.98 10.40 0.12
N ALA A 118 20.98 10.97 0.81
CA ALA A 118 22.34 10.44 0.75
C ALA A 118 22.45 9.00 1.26
N LYS A 119 21.72 8.68 2.33
CA LYS A 119 21.64 7.31 2.86
C LYS A 119 20.92 6.37 1.89
N LEU A 120 19.89 6.84 1.19
CA LEU A 120 19.22 6.05 0.17
C LEU A 120 20.16 5.76 -1.02
N VAL A 121 20.96 6.74 -1.46
CA VAL A 121 21.96 6.51 -2.51
C VAL A 121 22.96 5.43 -2.07
N GLU A 122 23.45 5.50 -0.82
CA GLU A 122 24.36 4.50 -0.24
C GLU A 122 23.72 3.10 -0.24
N ASN A 123 22.50 2.99 0.28
CA ASN A 123 21.78 1.71 0.35
C ASN A 123 21.50 1.10 -1.03
N LYS A 124 21.27 1.92 -2.07
CA LYS A 124 21.07 1.45 -3.45
C LYS A 124 22.40 1.16 -4.17
N ALA A 125 23.48 1.81 -3.76
CA ALA A 125 24.81 1.55 -4.28
C ALA A 125 25.38 0.23 -3.76
N PHE A 126 25.18 -0.05 -2.47
CA PHE A 126 25.74 -1.18 -1.72
C PHE A 126 24.66 -1.89 -0.89
N PRO A 127 23.68 -2.55 -1.51
CA PRO A 127 22.55 -3.15 -0.81
C PRO A 127 22.95 -4.26 0.18
N GLU A 128 24.10 -4.91 -0.02
CA GLU A 128 24.67 -5.92 0.86
C GLU A 128 25.07 -5.38 2.24
N SER A 129 25.29 -4.06 2.39
CA SER A 129 25.62 -3.45 3.67
C SER A 129 24.39 -3.06 4.49
N VAL A 130 23.18 -3.32 3.99
CA VAL A 130 21.93 -2.92 4.66
C VAL A 130 21.44 -4.05 5.56
N VAL A 131 21.46 -3.83 6.87
CA VAL A 131 20.80 -4.71 7.85
C VAL A 131 19.35 -4.27 7.99
N PHE A 132 18.42 -5.09 7.49
CA PHE A 132 16.99 -4.80 7.60
C PHE A 132 16.43 -5.39 8.89
N ASN A 133 16.07 -4.52 9.85
CA ASN A 133 15.41 -4.95 11.08
C ASN A 133 13.88 -4.88 10.91
N ASN A 134 13.29 -6.02 10.58
CA ASN A 134 11.85 -6.14 10.36
C ASN A 134 11.03 -6.19 11.68
N SER A 135 11.69 -6.18 12.83
CA SER A 135 11.05 -6.39 14.13
C SER A 135 10.67 -5.09 14.84
N CYS A 136 10.86 -3.92 14.21
CA CYS A 136 10.52 -2.66 14.87
C CYS A 136 8.98 -2.50 14.98
N PRO A 137 8.46 -1.97 16.11
CA PRO A 137 7.01 -1.93 16.34
C PRO A 137 6.18 -1.22 15.25
N PRO A 138 6.62 -0.11 14.63
CA PRO A 138 5.87 0.53 13.54
C PRO A 138 5.70 -0.35 12.30
N LEU A 139 6.77 -1.01 11.85
CA LEU A 139 6.72 -1.89 10.68
C LEU A 139 5.85 -3.13 10.95
N LYS A 140 5.96 -3.69 12.15
CA LYS A 140 5.10 -4.77 12.61
C LYS A 140 3.63 -4.37 12.61
N HIS A 141 3.30 -3.21 13.19
CA HIS A 141 1.93 -2.69 13.22
C HIS A 141 1.37 -2.49 11.82
N GLY A 142 2.15 -1.87 10.92
CA GLY A 142 1.77 -1.69 9.51
C GLY A 142 1.45 -3.03 8.84
N THR A 143 2.39 -3.97 8.94
CA THR A 143 2.30 -5.31 8.36
C THR A 143 1.07 -6.09 8.82
N MET A 144 0.76 -6.05 10.12
CA MET A 144 -0.40 -6.76 10.67
C MET A 144 -1.73 -6.17 10.18
N TYR A 145 -1.82 -4.85 10.10
CA TYR A 145 -3.11 -4.18 9.94
C TYR A 145 -3.42 -3.74 8.51
N GLU A 146 -2.44 -3.74 7.60
CA GLU A 146 -2.64 -3.46 6.17
C GLU A 146 -3.74 -4.35 5.57
N ALA A 147 -3.68 -5.67 5.78
CA ALA A 147 -4.70 -6.61 5.29
C ALA A 147 -6.08 -6.37 5.92
N MET A 148 -6.14 -5.94 7.18
CA MET A 148 -7.39 -5.66 7.88
C MET A 148 -8.01 -4.35 7.41
N THR A 149 -7.19 -3.33 7.15
CA THR A 149 -7.63 -2.08 6.53
C THR A 149 -8.11 -2.29 5.10
N SER A 150 -7.40 -3.09 4.29
CA SER A 150 -7.82 -3.48 2.94
C SER A 150 -9.17 -4.19 2.96
N ARG A 151 -9.36 -5.14 3.89
CA ARG A 151 -10.66 -5.80 4.11
C ARG A 151 -11.76 -4.80 4.48
N SER A 152 -11.53 -3.92 5.45
CA SER A 152 -12.51 -2.91 5.86
C SER A 152 -12.90 -1.99 4.70
N TYR A 153 -11.92 -1.55 3.91
CA TYR A 153 -12.18 -0.78 2.70
C TYR A 153 -13.04 -1.58 1.70
N SER A 154 -12.68 -2.84 1.40
CA SER A 154 -13.47 -3.71 0.50
C SER A 154 -14.91 -3.89 0.98
N GLN A 155 -15.12 -4.21 2.26
CA GLN A 155 -16.44 -4.45 2.83
C GLN A 155 -17.33 -3.21 2.83
N ARG A 156 -16.76 -2.04 3.10
CA ARG A 156 -17.45 -0.74 3.04
C ARG A 156 -17.82 -0.36 1.61
N ASN A 157 -17.06 -0.82 0.63
CA ASN A 157 -17.28 -0.59 -0.80
C ASN A 157 -17.97 -1.80 -1.47
N ASN A 158 -19.01 -2.36 -0.84
CA ASN A 158 -19.82 -3.45 -1.42
C ASN A 158 -19.05 -4.73 -1.78
N ASN A 159 -18.10 -5.15 -0.94
CA ASN A 159 -17.21 -6.29 -1.21
C ASN A 159 -16.39 -6.11 -2.49
N MET A 160 -15.93 -4.89 -2.74
CA MET A 160 -15.05 -4.59 -3.87
C MET A 160 -13.84 -5.53 -3.83
N GLN A 161 -13.65 -6.33 -4.87
CA GLN A 161 -12.46 -7.18 -4.96
C GLN A 161 -11.21 -6.30 -5.14
N ILE A 162 -10.14 -6.66 -4.44
CA ILE A 162 -8.84 -5.99 -4.49
C ILE A 162 -7.81 -7.03 -4.89
N HIS A 163 -7.02 -6.71 -5.91
CA HIS A 163 -5.96 -7.56 -6.44
C HIS A 163 -4.62 -7.09 -5.91
N GLU A 164 -3.85 -8.02 -5.35
CA GLU A 164 -2.50 -7.76 -4.85
C GLU A 164 -1.46 -7.94 -5.96
N PHE A 165 -0.44 -7.08 -5.95
CA PHE A 165 0.63 -7.10 -6.95
C PHE A 165 2.02 -7.10 -6.30
N GLY A 166 2.97 -7.67 -7.01
CA GLY A 166 4.38 -7.64 -6.67
C GLY A 166 5.05 -6.29 -6.94
N LEU A 167 6.32 -6.35 -7.30
CA LEU A 167 7.02 -5.20 -7.85
C LEU A 167 6.75 -5.12 -9.35
N ILE A 168 6.08 -4.06 -9.78
CA ILE A 168 5.85 -3.74 -11.18
C ILE A 168 6.98 -2.81 -11.64
N PRO A 169 7.80 -3.20 -12.62
CA PRO A 169 8.81 -2.33 -13.20
C PRO A 169 8.15 -1.27 -14.09
N HIS A 170 8.68 -0.05 -14.09
CA HIS A 170 8.24 0.95 -15.07
C HIS A 170 8.65 0.48 -16.49
N SER A 171 7.75 0.60 -17.46
CA SER A 171 7.93 0.09 -18.83
C SER A 171 9.12 0.73 -19.57
N THR A 172 9.31 2.04 -19.43
CA THR A 172 10.41 2.79 -20.08
C THR A 172 11.54 3.23 -19.13
N LEU A 173 11.23 3.58 -17.88
CA LEU A 173 12.20 4.01 -16.88
C LEU A 173 12.74 2.81 -16.09
N SER A 174 13.71 2.09 -16.65
CA SER A 174 14.20 0.81 -16.13
C SER A 174 14.68 0.83 -14.67
N CYS A 175 15.17 1.98 -14.20
CA CYS A 175 15.61 2.20 -12.82
C CYS A 175 14.48 2.48 -11.83
N TYR A 176 13.21 2.36 -12.24
CA TYR A 176 12.06 2.68 -11.41
C TYR A 176 11.02 1.54 -11.37
N GLY A 177 10.22 1.50 -10.31
CA GLY A 177 9.14 0.53 -10.16
C GLY A 177 8.28 0.81 -8.94
N ALA A 178 7.15 0.13 -8.84
CA ALA A 178 6.19 0.33 -7.76
C ALA A 178 5.57 -1.00 -7.31
N SER A 179 5.17 -1.05 -6.05
CA SER A 179 4.33 -2.11 -5.49
C SER A 179 3.15 -1.42 -4.83
N PRO A 180 2.01 -1.28 -5.53
CA PRO A 180 0.80 -0.78 -4.88
C PRO A 180 0.30 -1.80 -3.85
N ASP A 181 -0.38 -1.32 -2.81
CA ASP A 181 -0.96 -2.21 -1.78
C ASP A 181 -2.16 -3.00 -2.33
N GLY A 182 -2.77 -2.51 -3.40
CA GLY A 182 -3.71 -3.26 -4.22
C GLY A 182 -4.29 -2.44 -5.36
N ILE A 183 -5.05 -3.11 -6.23
CA ILE A 183 -5.86 -2.47 -7.26
C ILE A 183 -7.28 -3.05 -7.18
N THR A 184 -8.29 -2.21 -7.08
CA THR A 184 -9.69 -2.66 -7.04
C THR A 184 -10.10 -3.25 -8.40
N GLU A 185 -11.17 -4.07 -8.43
CA GLU A 185 -11.78 -4.56 -9.69
C GLU A 185 -12.25 -3.42 -10.63
N MET A 186 -12.35 -2.21 -10.09
CA MET A 186 -12.68 -0.98 -10.82
C MET A 186 -11.45 -0.30 -11.44
N GLY A 187 -10.25 -0.84 -11.21
CA GLY A 187 -9.01 -0.25 -11.69
C GLY A 187 -8.63 1.02 -10.92
N VAL A 188 -8.83 1.04 -9.60
CA VAL A 188 -8.33 2.11 -8.72
C VAL A 188 -7.24 1.54 -7.84
N LEU A 189 -6.07 2.18 -7.82
CA LEU A 189 -4.98 1.80 -6.90
C LEU A 189 -5.39 2.10 -5.46
N ILE A 190 -4.91 1.33 -4.50
CA ILE A 190 -5.01 1.69 -3.09
C ILE A 190 -3.61 1.81 -2.48
N GLU A 191 -3.44 2.81 -1.62
CA GLU A 191 -2.25 3.01 -0.80
C GLU A 191 -2.69 3.13 0.66
N ILE A 192 -2.32 2.13 1.46
CA ILE A 192 -2.78 1.96 2.83
C ILE A 192 -1.70 2.43 3.81
N LYS A 193 -2.12 3.26 4.77
CA LYS A 193 -1.31 3.63 5.92
C LYS A 193 -2.06 3.32 7.20
N THR A 194 -1.43 2.49 8.03
CA THR A 194 -1.87 2.15 9.39
C THR A 194 -0.80 2.64 10.37
N PRO A 195 -0.82 3.92 10.76
CA PRO A 195 0.21 4.48 11.63
C PRO A 195 0.10 3.90 13.05
N TRP A 196 1.25 3.49 13.62
CA TRP A 196 1.28 2.93 14.98
C TRP A 196 0.88 3.93 16.08
N ARG A 197 1.31 5.20 15.95
CA ARG A 197 1.11 6.23 16.99
C ARG A 197 0.48 7.54 16.48
N ARG A 198 0.74 7.93 15.23
CA ARG A 198 0.19 9.16 14.65
C ARG A 198 -1.33 9.03 14.60
N LYS A 199 -2.03 10.09 15.02
CA LYS A 199 -3.47 10.19 14.84
C LYS A 199 -3.78 10.48 13.39
N VAL A 200 -4.71 9.72 12.82
CA VAL A 200 -5.18 9.94 11.45
C VAL A 200 -6.08 11.16 11.42
N ASN A 201 -5.80 12.07 10.50
CA ASN A 201 -6.50 13.34 10.31
C ASN A 201 -6.88 13.61 8.84
N GLY A 202 -6.57 12.67 7.94
CA GLY A 202 -6.81 12.81 6.50
C GLY A 202 -5.65 13.47 5.74
N ASP A 203 -4.66 14.06 6.43
CA ASP A 203 -3.55 14.73 5.76
C ASP A 203 -2.66 13.72 5.01
N ILE A 204 -2.46 13.99 3.73
CA ILE A 204 -1.55 13.22 2.89
C ILE A 204 -0.17 13.86 2.98
N LEU A 205 0.78 13.12 3.55
CA LEU A 205 2.17 13.56 3.54
C LEU A 205 2.68 13.60 2.11
N ASP A 206 3.46 14.63 1.78
CA ASP A 206 4.05 14.83 0.46
C ASP A 206 4.79 13.60 -0.08
N GLN A 207 5.51 12.86 0.77
CA GLN A 207 6.16 11.62 0.37
C GLN A 207 5.18 10.52 -0.09
N TYR A 208 3.98 10.46 0.50
CA TYR A 208 2.94 9.49 0.13
C TYR A 208 2.25 9.94 -1.16
N GLU A 209 2.04 11.24 -1.34
CA GLU A 209 1.59 11.80 -2.60
C GLU A 209 2.54 11.44 -3.75
N LEU A 210 3.85 11.66 -3.56
CA LEU A 210 4.88 11.28 -4.53
C LEU A 210 4.94 9.77 -4.77
N GLN A 211 4.71 8.97 -3.73
CA GLN A 211 4.61 7.51 -3.86
C GLN A 211 3.42 7.11 -4.74
N MET A 212 2.24 7.68 -4.51
CA MET A 212 1.03 7.39 -5.29
C MET A 212 1.17 7.85 -6.75
N GLN A 213 1.76 9.03 -7.01
CA GLN A 213 2.10 9.47 -8.36
C GLN A 213 3.04 8.48 -9.07
N GLY A 214 4.04 7.96 -8.34
CA GLY A 214 4.92 6.91 -8.84
C GLY A 214 4.22 5.60 -9.15
N GLN A 215 3.26 5.18 -8.32
CA GLN A 215 2.45 3.99 -8.55
C GLN A 215 1.58 4.15 -9.80
N MET A 216 0.86 5.26 -9.93
CA MET A 216 0.02 5.58 -11.09
C MET A 216 0.84 5.61 -12.40
N ALA A 217 2.04 6.22 -12.38
CA ALA A 217 2.92 6.23 -13.54
C ALA A 217 3.39 4.83 -13.96
N VAL A 218 3.71 3.96 -13.00
CA VAL A 218 4.21 2.60 -13.25
C VAL A 218 3.10 1.68 -13.75
N THR A 219 1.91 1.77 -13.16
CA THR A 219 0.80 0.87 -13.48
C THR A 219 0.00 1.35 -14.69
N GLY A 220 0.06 2.64 -15.05
CA GLY A 220 -0.78 3.23 -16.09
C GLY A 220 -2.22 3.49 -15.65
N ILE A 221 -2.53 3.31 -14.36
CA ILE A 221 -3.83 3.62 -13.77
C ILE A 221 -3.80 5.04 -13.23
N ASN A 222 -4.84 5.83 -13.52
CA ASN A 222 -4.84 7.28 -13.26
C ASN A 222 -5.45 7.70 -11.91
N GLU A 223 -5.89 6.74 -11.09
CA GLU A 223 -6.57 7.01 -9.82
C GLU A 223 -5.98 6.15 -8.69
N CYS A 224 -5.77 6.76 -7.53
CA CYS A 224 -5.33 6.08 -6.33
C CYS A 224 -6.09 6.59 -5.10
N ASP A 225 -6.68 5.67 -4.33
CA ASP A 225 -7.25 5.97 -3.02
C ASP A 225 -6.17 5.85 -1.95
N PHE A 226 -5.87 6.98 -1.31
CA PHE A 226 -5.11 7.03 -0.08
C PHE A 226 -6.01 6.63 1.09
N ILE A 227 -5.61 5.60 1.84
CA ILE A 227 -6.38 5.04 2.95
C ILE A 227 -5.58 5.21 4.24
N ASP A 228 -5.92 6.19 5.08
CA ASP A 228 -5.30 6.41 6.38
C ASP A 228 -6.19 5.84 7.49
N CYS A 229 -5.76 4.74 8.09
CA CYS A 229 -6.58 3.95 9.01
C CYS A 229 -5.97 3.84 10.40
N GLU A 230 -6.69 4.34 11.41
CA GLU A 230 -6.35 4.16 12.82
C GLU A 230 -7.01 2.89 13.34
N ILE A 231 -6.19 1.90 13.66
CA ILE A 231 -6.61 0.65 14.30
C ILE A 231 -6.40 0.75 15.81
N GLU A 232 -7.45 0.38 16.56
CA GLU A 232 -7.39 0.19 17.99
C GLU A 232 -7.10 -1.27 18.32
N ASP A 233 -5.95 -1.53 18.96
CA ASP A 233 -5.56 -2.83 19.50
C ASP A 233 -6.13 -3.01 20.92
N MET A 234 -7.26 -3.71 21.01
CA MET A 234 -7.94 -4.06 22.25
C MET A 234 -7.28 -5.30 22.85
N LYS A 235 -6.14 -5.11 23.51
CA LYS A 235 -5.24 -6.15 24.06
C LYS A 235 -5.88 -7.40 24.71
N TYR A 236 -7.13 -7.35 25.17
CA TYR A 236 -7.81 -8.41 25.91
C TYR A 236 -9.18 -8.76 25.34
N GLU A 237 -9.52 -10.06 25.36
CA GLU A 237 -10.80 -10.59 24.89
C GLU A 237 -12.01 -9.95 25.57
N ASP A 238 -11.98 -9.81 26.89
CA ASP A 238 -13.05 -9.18 27.65
C ASP A 238 -13.29 -7.73 27.20
N ASN A 239 -12.22 -7.01 26.88
CA ASN A 239 -12.34 -5.64 26.39
C ASN A 239 -12.98 -5.65 24.99
N TYR A 240 -12.54 -6.54 24.11
CA TYR A 240 -13.11 -6.73 22.78
C TYR A 240 -14.62 -7.03 22.82
N LEU A 241 -15.03 -8.02 23.60
CA LEU A 241 -16.43 -8.44 23.70
C LEU A 241 -17.33 -7.37 24.35
N LYS A 242 -16.78 -6.54 25.25
CA LYS A 242 -17.52 -5.47 25.91
C LYS A 242 -17.66 -4.21 25.05
N ASN A 243 -16.67 -3.88 24.23
CA ASN A 243 -16.60 -2.61 23.50
C ASN A 243 -17.01 -2.68 22.02
N ILE A 244 -17.27 -3.87 21.50
CA ILE A 244 -17.80 -4.08 20.15
C ILE A 244 -19.27 -4.51 20.23
N ALA A 245 -20.12 -3.87 19.43
CA ALA A 245 -21.53 -4.26 19.36
C ALA A 245 -21.66 -5.72 18.91
N THR A 246 -22.49 -6.49 19.61
CA THR A 246 -22.59 -7.95 19.44
C THR A 246 -22.94 -8.40 18.02
N ASN A 247 -23.67 -7.56 17.27
CA ASN A 247 -24.11 -7.84 15.91
C ASN A 247 -23.27 -7.12 14.83
N LEU A 248 -22.21 -6.40 15.22
CA LEU A 248 -21.27 -5.82 14.26
C LEU A 248 -20.55 -6.95 13.52
N LYS A 249 -20.28 -6.77 12.22
CA LYS A 249 -19.67 -7.78 11.35
C LYS A 249 -18.48 -7.28 10.53
N ILE A 250 -18.24 -5.97 10.53
CA ILE A 250 -17.18 -5.32 9.76
C ILE A 250 -16.40 -4.40 10.68
N ASP A 251 -15.20 -3.99 10.28
CA ASP A 251 -14.37 -3.04 11.04
C ASP A 251 -13.90 -3.54 12.41
N HIS A 252 -13.92 -4.86 12.63
CA HIS A 252 -13.30 -5.51 13.77
C HIS A 252 -12.87 -6.93 13.41
N GLY A 253 -12.06 -7.54 14.28
CA GLY A 253 -11.69 -8.93 14.13
C GLY A 253 -10.67 -9.37 15.17
N VAL A 254 -10.15 -10.57 14.94
CA VAL A 254 -9.08 -11.16 15.75
C VAL A 254 -7.98 -11.63 14.80
N LEU A 255 -6.72 -11.41 15.17
CA LEU A 255 -5.58 -11.98 14.45
C LEU A 255 -4.69 -12.76 15.42
N VAL A 256 -4.11 -13.84 14.90
CA VAL A 256 -3.18 -14.72 15.61
C VAL A 256 -1.83 -14.61 14.92
N GLU A 257 -0.81 -14.18 15.64
CA GLU A 257 0.59 -14.27 15.22
C GLU A 257 1.14 -15.61 15.69
N ASN A 258 1.59 -16.45 14.75
CA ASN A 258 2.39 -17.62 15.06
C ASN A 258 3.83 -17.16 15.33
N LEU A 259 4.35 -17.43 16.54
CA LEU A 259 5.66 -16.91 16.97
C LEU A 259 6.83 -17.74 16.44
N GLU A 260 6.60 -18.96 15.95
CA GLU A 260 7.61 -19.79 15.30
C GLU A 260 7.82 -19.38 13.83
N SER A 261 6.73 -19.21 13.08
CA SER A 261 6.79 -18.88 11.65
C SER A 261 6.84 -17.37 11.38
N GLY A 262 6.37 -16.55 12.33
CA GLY A 262 6.15 -15.11 12.13
C GLY A 262 4.93 -14.79 11.25
N GLU A 263 4.08 -15.78 10.96
CA GLU A 263 2.88 -15.61 10.14
C GLU A 263 1.75 -14.94 10.93
N TYR A 264 1.00 -14.06 10.26
CA TYR A 264 -0.23 -13.46 10.79
C TYR A 264 -1.45 -14.13 10.15
N ILE A 265 -2.30 -14.71 10.98
CA ILE A 265 -3.50 -15.43 10.59
C ILE A 265 -4.71 -14.62 11.06
N TYR A 266 -5.60 -14.27 10.14
CA TYR A 266 -6.71 -13.36 10.40
C TYR A 266 -8.05 -14.09 10.49
N SER A 267 -8.93 -13.64 11.38
CA SER A 267 -10.29 -14.17 11.46
C SER A 267 -11.01 -14.04 10.11
N PRO A 268 -11.92 -14.95 9.76
CA PRO A 268 -12.77 -14.80 8.58
C PRO A 268 -13.53 -13.47 8.57
N PRO A 269 -13.88 -12.94 7.39
CA PRO A 269 -14.71 -11.74 7.29
C PRO A 269 -16.13 -12.01 7.80
N TYR A 270 -16.83 -10.95 8.19
CA TYR A 270 -18.26 -10.97 8.55
C TYR A 270 -18.66 -11.75 9.81
N LEU A 271 -17.67 -12.15 10.62
CA LEU A 271 -17.93 -12.73 11.94
C LEU A 271 -18.37 -11.65 12.94
N THR A 272 -19.35 -11.98 13.77
CA THR A 272 -19.62 -11.24 15.00
C THR A 272 -18.46 -11.38 15.99
N PRO A 273 -18.35 -10.51 17.01
CA PRO A 273 -17.28 -10.61 18.01
C PRO A 273 -17.19 -12.00 18.68
N ILE A 274 -18.34 -12.61 18.95
CA ILE A 274 -18.40 -13.94 19.57
C ILE A 274 -17.89 -15.01 18.60
N GLU A 275 -18.34 -14.98 17.33
CA GLU A 275 -17.88 -15.92 16.31
C GLU A 275 -16.38 -15.77 16.04
N ALA A 276 -15.84 -14.54 16.06
CA ALA A 276 -14.41 -14.29 15.90
C ALA A 276 -13.58 -14.88 17.05
N VAL A 277 -14.07 -14.79 18.29
CA VAL A 277 -13.47 -15.45 19.46
C VAL A 277 -13.54 -16.97 19.36
N GLN A 278 -14.66 -17.52 18.90
CA GLN A 278 -14.81 -18.97 18.68
C GLN A 278 -13.84 -19.48 17.61
N TRP A 279 -13.71 -18.75 16.50
CA TRP A 279 -12.73 -19.03 15.47
C TRP A 279 -11.31 -19.03 16.06
N LYS A 280 -10.93 -17.98 16.79
CA LYS A 280 -9.61 -17.88 17.44
C LYS A 280 -9.34 -19.08 18.34
N ASN A 281 -10.31 -19.51 19.14
CA ASN A 281 -10.15 -20.65 20.04
C ASN A 281 -9.87 -21.98 19.32
N SER A 282 -10.33 -22.12 18.08
CA SER A 282 -9.98 -23.25 17.21
C SER A 282 -8.63 -23.08 16.52
N GLU A 283 -8.28 -21.85 16.13
CA GLU A 283 -7.04 -21.54 15.44
C GLU A 283 -5.81 -21.69 16.34
N ILE A 284 -5.85 -21.15 17.57
CA ILE A 284 -4.71 -21.21 18.50
C ILE A 284 -4.30 -22.65 18.88
N ARG A 285 -5.21 -23.63 18.73
CA ARG A 285 -4.92 -25.05 19.01
C ARG A 285 -3.99 -25.68 17.97
N LYS A 286 -3.75 -25.00 16.85
CA LYS A 286 -2.89 -25.46 15.76
C LYS A 286 -1.44 -25.00 15.91
N HIS A 287 -1.14 -24.14 16.89
CA HIS A 287 0.16 -23.47 17.04
C HIS A 287 0.68 -23.65 18.47
N GLU A 288 1.95 -24.03 18.66
CA GLU A 288 2.52 -24.21 20.00
C GLU A 288 2.76 -22.85 20.67
N THR A 289 3.31 -21.89 19.93
CA THR A 289 3.54 -20.52 20.41
C THR A 289 2.81 -19.49 19.56
N TYR A 290 2.02 -18.64 20.24
CA TYR A 290 1.18 -17.66 19.55
C TYR A 290 0.97 -16.38 20.36
N LYS A 291 0.59 -15.32 19.66
CA LYS A 291 0.06 -14.09 20.26
C LYS A 291 -1.24 -13.68 19.58
N VAL A 292 -2.22 -13.25 20.37
CA VAL A 292 -3.54 -12.85 19.87
C VAL A 292 -3.68 -11.35 19.97
N TYR A 293 -4.24 -10.74 18.93
CA TYR A 293 -4.61 -9.32 18.91
C TYR A 293 -6.08 -9.20 18.52
N TYR A 294 -6.80 -8.33 19.24
CA TYR A 294 -8.18 -8.01 18.94
C TYR A 294 -8.20 -6.58 18.44
N TRP A 295 -8.81 -6.36 17.28
CA TRP A 295 -8.69 -5.09 16.59
C TRP A 295 -10.06 -4.52 16.21
N LYS A 296 -10.11 -3.19 16.12
CA LYS A 296 -11.24 -2.42 15.59
C LYS A 296 -10.72 -1.25 14.79
N VAL A 297 -11.38 -0.92 13.68
CA VAL A 297 -11.18 0.37 13.02
C VAL A 297 -11.76 1.46 13.90
N ARG A 298 -10.89 2.34 14.41
CA ARG A 298 -11.30 3.51 15.16
C ARG A 298 -11.68 4.65 14.23
N LYS A 299 -10.86 4.88 13.21
CA LYS A 299 -11.07 5.87 12.14
C LYS A 299 -10.46 5.38 10.84
N ILE A 300 -11.07 5.77 9.74
CA ILE A 300 -10.53 5.57 8.40
C ILE A 300 -10.86 6.78 7.55
N TYR A 301 -9.85 7.38 6.95
CA TYR A 301 -9.96 8.45 5.97
C TYR A 301 -9.59 7.89 4.62
N ILE A 302 -10.37 8.26 3.61
CA ILE A 302 -10.16 7.85 2.22
C ILE A 302 -10.17 9.12 1.39
N GLU A 303 -9.10 9.35 0.65
CA GLU A 303 -8.98 10.49 -0.27
C GLU A 303 -8.45 9.99 -1.61
N ARG A 304 -9.12 10.38 -2.70
CA ARG A 304 -8.73 10.01 -4.06
C ARG A 304 -7.79 11.02 -4.65
N LEU A 305 -6.69 10.51 -5.22
CA LEU A 305 -5.72 11.27 -5.97
C LEU A 305 -5.75 10.85 -7.43
N TYR A 306 -5.45 11.83 -8.27
CA TYR A 306 -5.40 11.65 -9.72
C TYR A 306 -3.96 11.83 -10.20
N PHE A 307 -3.61 11.12 -11.27
CA PHE A 307 -2.29 11.20 -11.84
C PHE A 307 -2.01 12.59 -12.44
N ASP A 308 -0.93 13.23 -11.99
CA ASP A 308 -0.44 14.49 -12.54
C ASP A 308 0.68 14.20 -13.55
N LYS A 309 0.27 14.03 -14.81
CA LYS A 309 1.19 13.76 -15.91
C LYS A 309 2.23 14.86 -16.09
N ASN A 310 1.86 16.12 -15.91
CA ASN A 310 2.78 17.24 -16.10
C ASN A 310 3.87 17.21 -15.02
N ARG A 311 3.47 17.04 -13.76
CA ARG A 311 4.41 16.93 -12.64
C ARG A 311 5.27 15.68 -12.77
N TRP A 312 4.70 14.55 -13.20
CA TRP A 312 5.48 13.34 -13.48
C TRP A 312 6.61 13.60 -14.49
N GLU A 313 6.26 14.17 -15.65
CA GLU A 313 7.21 14.39 -16.76
C GLU A 313 8.25 15.47 -16.44
N ASN A 314 7.83 16.57 -15.81
CA ASN A 314 8.68 17.75 -15.64
C ASN A 314 9.41 17.81 -14.29
N GLU A 315 8.92 17.09 -13.27
CA GLU A 315 9.50 17.10 -11.93
C GLU A 315 10.05 15.72 -11.53
N LEU A 316 9.21 14.68 -11.52
CA LEU A 316 9.57 13.38 -10.94
C LEU A 316 10.58 12.62 -11.81
N VAL A 317 10.36 12.52 -13.13
CA VAL A 317 11.27 11.80 -14.03
C VAL A 317 12.70 12.38 -13.98
N PRO A 318 12.92 13.70 -14.12
CA PRO A 318 14.25 14.28 -13.97
C PRO A 318 14.88 14.01 -12.60
N ALA A 319 14.10 14.07 -11.53
CA ALA A 319 14.59 13.83 -10.18
C ALA A 319 14.99 12.36 -9.94
N ILE A 320 14.20 11.41 -10.45
CA ILE A 320 14.50 9.97 -10.41
C ILE A 320 15.78 9.66 -11.20
N GLN A 321 15.92 10.22 -12.41
CA GLN A 321 17.12 10.05 -13.22
C GLN A 321 18.36 10.64 -12.54
N SER A 322 18.25 11.85 -11.99
CA SER A 322 19.30 12.49 -11.20
C SER A 322 19.71 11.63 -10.00
N PHE A 323 18.75 11.13 -9.23
CA PHE A 323 19.00 10.20 -8.12
C PHE A 323 19.75 8.95 -8.59
N TRP A 324 19.30 8.32 -9.67
CA TRP A 324 19.92 7.09 -10.14
C TRP A 324 21.34 7.30 -10.67
N ASN A 325 21.61 8.45 -11.30
CA ASN A 325 22.96 8.84 -11.70
C ASN A 325 23.92 8.96 -10.51
N ASP A 326 23.44 9.47 -9.36
CA ASP A 326 24.25 9.52 -8.14
C ASP A 326 24.55 8.11 -7.59
N VAL A 327 23.59 7.18 -7.67
CA VAL A 327 23.80 5.76 -7.32
C VAL A 327 24.89 5.15 -8.20
N ILE A 328 24.83 5.37 -9.52
CA ILE A 328 25.82 4.86 -10.47
C ILE A 328 27.22 5.41 -10.14
N LYS A 329 27.35 6.74 -9.96
CA LYS A 329 28.63 7.37 -9.59
C LYS A 329 29.20 6.82 -8.28
N MET A 330 28.35 6.54 -7.30
CA MET A 330 28.83 5.97 -6.03
C MET A 330 29.29 4.52 -6.19
N LYS A 331 28.59 3.70 -6.99
CA LYS A 331 29.05 2.34 -7.34
C LYS A 331 30.43 2.37 -8.02
N GLU A 332 30.64 3.30 -8.95
CA GLU A 332 31.93 3.48 -9.64
C GLU A 332 33.06 3.88 -8.67
N ARG A 333 32.81 4.83 -7.77
CA ARG A 333 33.78 5.24 -6.74
C ARG A 333 34.13 4.10 -5.79
N GLY A 334 33.15 3.32 -5.34
CA GLY A 334 33.37 2.15 -4.49
C GLY A 334 34.24 1.09 -5.18
N ARG A 335 33.97 0.80 -6.46
CA ARG A 335 34.80 -0.10 -7.27
C ARG A 335 36.23 0.41 -7.44
N ALA A 336 36.40 1.71 -7.70
CA ALA A 336 37.72 2.33 -7.82
C ALA A 336 38.51 2.24 -6.52
N ALA A 337 37.87 2.49 -5.36
CA ALA A 337 38.49 2.36 -4.05
C ALA A 337 38.89 0.90 -3.74
N ALA A 338 38.04 -0.08 -4.06
CA ALA A 338 38.36 -1.50 -3.89
C ALA A 338 39.49 -1.97 -4.83
N GLY A 339 39.48 -1.51 -6.09
CA GLY A 339 40.55 -1.79 -7.06
C GLY A 339 41.88 -1.11 -6.72
N ALA A 340 41.84 0.06 -6.06
CA ALA A 340 43.02 0.71 -5.52
C ALA A 340 43.56 -0.04 -4.29
N ALA A 341 42.70 -0.43 -3.35
CA ALA A 341 43.08 -1.21 -2.17
C ALA A 341 43.67 -2.59 -2.55
N GLY A 342 43.15 -3.24 -3.61
CA GLY A 342 43.72 -4.46 -4.18
C GLY A 342 45.05 -4.27 -4.93
N LYS A 343 45.44 -3.02 -5.23
CA LYS A 343 46.75 -2.66 -5.82
C LYS A 343 47.77 -2.17 -4.78
N THR A 344 47.38 -1.96 -3.53
CA THR A 344 48.28 -1.47 -2.45
C THR A 344 48.82 -2.60 -1.56
N LEU A 345 49.00 -3.81 -2.11
CA LEU A 345 49.51 -4.97 -1.36
C LEU A 345 50.79 -5.59 -1.97
N ASP A 346 51.54 -4.80 -2.73
CA ASP A 346 52.93 -5.13 -3.06
C ASP A 346 53.89 -4.04 -2.54
N LEU A 347 54.82 -4.49 -1.70
CA LEU A 347 55.98 -3.78 -1.10
C LEU A 347 55.59 -2.83 0.05
N VAL A 348 55.96 -3.08 1.31
CA VAL A 348 57.34 -3.21 1.80
C VAL A 348 57.44 -4.23 2.95
N ASP A 349 58.33 -5.20 2.77
CA ASP A 349 58.98 -5.94 3.85
C ASP A 349 59.88 -4.98 4.63
N SER A 350 59.50 -4.65 5.86
CA SER A 350 60.44 -4.19 6.87
C SER A 350 59.85 -4.42 8.26
N GLY A 351 60.30 -5.51 8.88
CA GLY A 351 60.84 -5.54 10.24
C GLY A 351 60.06 -4.86 11.38
N ASP A 352 59.80 -5.70 12.39
CA ASP A 352 59.81 -5.36 13.82
C ASP A 352 58.53 -4.83 14.51
N ASN A 353 57.94 -5.75 15.28
CA ASN A 353 57.68 -5.65 16.73
C ASN A 353 56.57 -4.73 17.30
N LYS A 354 55.66 -5.42 18.02
CA LYS A 354 55.05 -5.13 19.34
C LYS A 354 53.54 -4.82 19.43
N LYS A 355 52.88 -5.77 20.11
CA LYS A 355 51.96 -5.63 21.25
C LYS A 355 50.56 -5.03 21.04
N GLN A 356 49.58 -5.93 21.06
CA GLN A 356 48.45 -5.98 22.00
C GLN A 356 48.00 -4.65 22.65
N LYS A 357 46.73 -4.27 22.40
CA LYS A 357 45.86 -3.69 23.42
C LYS A 357 44.38 -4.01 23.13
N VAL A 358 43.84 -4.84 24.01
CA VAL A 358 42.42 -5.01 24.37
C VAL A 358 41.94 -3.72 25.03
N LEU A 359 40.64 -3.38 24.88
CA LEU A 359 39.73 -2.62 25.77
C LEU A 359 38.65 -1.95 24.89
N GLN A 360 37.37 -1.85 25.23
CA GLN A 360 36.48 -2.43 26.24
C GLN A 360 35.09 -1.87 25.88
N PHE A 361 34.04 -2.68 26.05
CA PHE A 361 32.65 -2.21 26.01
C PHE A 361 32.37 -1.26 27.18
N ILE A 362 31.58 -0.22 26.95
CA ILE A 362 30.91 0.56 27.99
C ILE A 362 29.42 0.54 27.65
N ASP A 363 28.67 -0.24 28.43
CA ASP A 363 27.28 0.02 28.75
C ASP A 363 27.21 1.25 29.66
N SER A 364 26.20 2.09 29.46
CA SER A 364 25.60 2.85 30.55
C SER A 364 24.16 3.23 30.17
N ASP A 365 23.22 2.57 30.85
CA ASP A 365 21.88 3.07 31.14
C ASP A 365 21.94 4.50 31.71
N GLU A 366 20.90 5.30 31.45
CA GLU A 366 20.20 6.01 32.53
C GLU A 366 18.82 6.50 32.07
N GLU A 367 17.83 6.14 32.89
CA GLU A 367 16.44 6.58 32.89
C GLU A 367 16.32 8.07 33.27
N VAL A 368 15.43 8.80 32.60
CA VAL A 368 14.37 9.66 33.20
C VAL A 368 13.17 9.70 32.25
#